data_AF-A0A4V6RCM4-F1
#
_entry.id   AF-A0A4V6RCM4-F1
#
_cell.length_a   1.000
_cell.length_b   1.000
_cell.length_c   1.000
_cell.angle_alpha   90.00
_cell.angle_beta   90.00
_cell.angle_gamma   90.00
#
_symmetry.space_group_name_H-M   'P 1'
#
loop_
_entity.id
_entity.type
_entity.pdbx_description
1 polymer ?
#
loop_
_entity_poly.entity_id
_entity_poly.type
_entity_poly.pdbx_seq_one_letter_code
_entity_poly.pdbx_strand_id
1 'polypeptide(L)'
;MRKKKSIISIDKLTLCYKATDEVIDKLNEYNELIDSDDSFTLVRVPSDEALFANSFHVMIKFPFGEAGNGFVERKLATLKTKLRSMGDDKVNYVWLYIENWVFYEVFGIYDGSKCNWLACVDYIADELGLSFNNITDLHVALDTNINFAKKIRYAQFNDDYEVILNGKVRSDKKEVLDEILHIQTGDQCRLRTLTICINPKKQDGLSLKIYDKKRELEKSNKKYIPQWNGLKDKDYRVELTIKNEHLKEFYQWKGEAIPDDLLMVTLSSQLQSQDLLFDMLYYFSNRLLRFRYGGKVISIFQL
;
A
#
# COMPACT_ATOMS: atom_id res chain seq x y z
N MET A 1 -2.21 30.34 -10.77
CA MET A 1 -1.63 29.28 -9.91
C MET A 1 -2.10 27.92 -10.42
N ARG A 2 -1.21 26.96 -10.70
CA ARG A 2 -1.66 25.57 -10.97
C ARG A 2 -2.30 25.04 -9.69
N LYS A 3 -3.54 24.53 -9.76
CA LYS A 3 -4.20 23.88 -8.61
C LYS A 3 -3.28 22.76 -8.09
N LYS A 4 -3.10 22.68 -6.76
CA LYS A 4 -2.46 21.52 -6.13
C LYS A 4 -3.31 20.32 -6.47
N LYS A 5 -2.73 19.32 -7.11
CA LYS A 5 -3.42 18.06 -7.43
C LYS A 5 -2.71 16.97 -6.67
N SER A 6 -3.44 16.30 -5.80
CA SER A 6 -2.98 15.18 -5.00
C SER A 6 -4.06 14.12 -5.00
N ILE A 7 -3.67 12.87 -5.15
CA ILE A 7 -4.53 11.69 -5.02
C ILE A 7 -3.79 10.68 -4.17
N ILE A 8 -4.53 10.04 -3.26
CA ILE A 8 -4.00 9.04 -2.35
C ILE A 8 -4.56 7.69 -2.76
N SER A 9 -3.72 6.67 -2.79
CA SER A 9 -4.10 5.30 -3.16
C SER A 9 -3.34 4.30 -2.30
N ILE A 10 -3.81 3.06 -2.28
CA ILE A 10 -3.02 1.93 -1.81
C ILE A 10 -2.03 1.56 -2.92
N ASP A 11 -0.77 1.30 -2.56
CA ASP A 11 0.23 0.80 -3.50
C ASP A 11 0.61 -0.66 -3.24
N LYS A 12 0.38 -1.15 -2.02
CA LYS A 12 0.59 -2.54 -1.64
C LYS A 12 -0.34 -2.90 -0.49
N LEU A 13 -0.88 -4.10 -0.55
CA LEU A 13 -1.75 -4.64 0.50
C LEU A 13 -1.47 -6.12 0.67
N THR A 14 -1.34 -6.55 1.92
CA THR A 14 -1.36 -7.95 2.30
C THR A 14 -2.36 -8.13 3.42
N LEU A 15 -3.34 -8.97 3.15
CA LEU A 15 -4.43 -9.30 4.05
C LEU A 15 -4.15 -10.65 4.69
N CYS A 16 -4.58 -10.81 5.94
CA CYS A 16 -4.60 -12.08 6.63
C CYS A 16 -6.04 -12.40 7.00
N TYR A 17 -6.42 -13.63 6.73
CA TYR A 17 -7.71 -14.21 7.02
C TYR A 17 -7.54 -15.42 7.93
N LYS A 18 -8.61 -15.78 8.63
CA LYS A 18 -8.78 -17.06 9.31
C LYS A 18 -9.53 -18.01 8.38
N ALA A 19 -9.15 -19.28 8.39
CA ALA A 19 -9.82 -20.35 7.66
C ALA A 19 -10.26 -21.46 8.62
N THR A 20 -11.33 -22.16 8.26
CA THR A 20 -11.70 -23.42 8.94
C THR A 20 -10.76 -24.55 8.51
N ASP A 21 -10.78 -25.67 9.24
CA ASP A 21 -10.01 -26.85 8.84
C ASP A 21 -10.46 -27.40 7.49
N GLU A 22 -11.77 -27.41 7.23
CA GLU A 22 -12.36 -27.84 5.95
C GLU A 22 -11.79 -27.04 4.77
N VAL A 23 -11.67 -25.71 4.91
CA VAL A 23 -11.07 -24.85 3.88
C VAL A 23 -9.59 -25.20 3.66
N ILE A 24 -8.84 -25.46 4.74
CA ILE A 24 -7.42 -25.84 4.62
C ILE A 24 -7.26 -27.21 3.97
N ASP A 25 -8.09 -28.19 4.33
CA ASP A 25 -8.08 -29.53 3.73
C ASP A 25 -8.36 -29.45 2.22
N LYS A 26 -9.37 -28.65 1.83
CA LYS A 26 -9.64 -28.35 0.42
C LYS A 26 -8.42 -27.72 -0.29
N LEU A 27 -7.77 -26.73 0.34
CA LEU A 27 -6.56 -26.11 -0.19
C LEU A 27 -5.32 -27.04 -0.19
N ASN A 28 -5.33 -28.14 0.55
CA ASN A 28 -4.27 -29.15 0.50
C ASN A 28 -4.50 -30.17 -0.62
N GLU A 29 -5.77 -30.51 -0.89
CA GLU A 29 -6.15 -31.53 -1.86
C GLU A 29 -6.12 -31.03 -3.31
N TYR A 30 -6.67 -29.84 -3.56
CA TYR A 30 -6.92 -29.38 -4.93
C TYR A 30 -5.78 -28.55 -5.50
N ASN A 31 -5.44 -28.78 -6.77
CA ASN A 31 -4.52 -27.91 -7.52
C ASN A 31 -5.24 -26.74 -8.19
N GLU A 32 -6.54 -26.87 -8.38
CA GLU A 32 -7.40 -25.87 -9.01
C GLU A 32 -8.75 -25.82 -8.31
N LEU A 33 -9.26 -24.63 -8.03
CA LEU A 33 -10.59 -24.40 -7.48
C LEU A 33 -11.25 -23.26 -8.24
N ILE A 34 -12.39 -23.52 -8.86
CA ILE A 34 -13.22 -22.52 -9.54
C ILE A 34 -14.35 -22.12 -8.59
N ASP A 35 -14.66 -20.83 -8.52
CA ASP A 35 -15.78 -20.30 -7.74
C ASP A 35 -17.14 -20.69 -8.34
N SER A 36 -18.24 -20.45 -7.62
CA SER A 36 -19.57 -20.83 -8.09
C SER A 36 -19.98 -20.12 -9.39
N ASP A 37 -19.51 -18.90 -9.58
CA ASP A 37 -19.94 -18.01 -10.65
C ASP A 37 -18.95 -17.98 -11.84
N ASP A 38 -17.91 -18.84 -11.84
CA ASP A 38 -16.83 -18.86 -12.84
C ASP A 38 -16.19 -17.46 -13.04
N SER A 39 -16.12 -16.68 -11.95
CA SER A 39 -15.56 -15.32 -11.90
C SER A 39 -14.11 -15.32 -11.39
N PHE A 40 -13.69 -16.32 -10.62
CA PHE A 40 -12.28 -16.53 -10.28
C PHE A 40 -11.89 -18.00 -10.10
N THR A 41 -10.61 -18.26 -10.32
CA THR A 41 -9.99 -19.58 -10.14
C THR A 41 -8.76 -19.46 -9.26
N LEU A 42 -8.64 -20.32 -8.26
CA LEU A 42 -7.38 -20.57 -7.57
C LEU A 42 -6.57 -21.59 -8.35
N VAL A 43 -5.34 -21.24 -8.74
CA VAL A 43 -4.42 -22.14 -9.44
C VAL A 43 -3.18 -22.33 -8.58
N ARG A 44 -2.90 -23.56 -8.16
CA ARG A 44 -1.74 -23.89 -7.32
C ARG A 44 -0.47 -23.59 -8.09
N VAL A 45 0.48 -22.98 -7.39
CA VAL A 45 1.83 -22.73 -7.89
C VAL A 45 2.88 -23.24 -6.91
N PRO A 46 4.07 -23.60 -7.40
CA PRO A 46 5.19 -23.94 -6.53
C PRO A 46 5.48 -22.80 -5.54
N SER A 47 5.83 -23.16 -4.31
CA SER A 47 6.34 -22.21 -3.32
C SER A 47 7.74 -22.65 -2.91
N ASP A 48 8.72 -21.78 -3.17
CA ASP A 48 10.10 -22.00 -2.75
C ASP A 48 10.33 -21.55 -1.29
N GLU A 49 9.29 -21.07 -0.62
CA GLU A 49 9.35 -20.52 0.72
C GLU A 49 9.00 -21.59 1.76
N ALA A 50 10.00 -22.02 2.53
CA ALA A 50 9.89 -23.10 3.53
C ALA A 50 8.81 -22.91 4.61
N LEU A 51 8.22 -21.72 4.74
CA LEU A 51 7.17 -21.41 5.72
C LEU A 51 5.75 -21.68 5.20
N PHE A 52 5.57 -21.82 3.89
CA PHE A 52 4.24 -21.97 3.27
C PHE A 52 4.02 -23.41 2.79
N ALA A 53 2.88 -23.99 3.19
CA ALA A 53 2.43 -25.29 2.72
C ALA A 53 1.91 -25.20 1.30
N ASN A 54 1.10 -24.17 1.04
CA ASN A 54 0.43 -23.99 -0.24
C ASN A 54 0.56 -22.55 -0.72
N SER A 55 0.66 -22.40 -2.03
CA SER A 55 0.64 -21.12 -2.73
C SER A 55 -0.27 -21.25 -3.95
N PHE A 56 -1.15 -20.28 -4.12
CA PHE A 56 -2.12 -20.23 -5.22
C PHE A 56 -2.08 -18.85 -5.87
N HIS A 57 -2.20 -18.81 -7.17
CA HIS A 57 -2.63 -17.61 -7.87
C HIS A 57 -4.14 -17.51 -7.84
N VAL A 58 -4.66 -16.35 -7.43
CA VAL A 58 -6.07 -16.01 -7.59
C VAL A 58 -6.21 -15.34 -8.95
N MET A 59 -6.74 -16.08 -9.91
CA MET A 59 -6.98 -15.64 -11.28
C MET A 59 -8.41 -15.15 -11.38
N ILE A 60 -8.63 -13.87 -11.69
CA ILE A 60 -9.97 -13.38 -11.99
C ILE A 60 -10.23 -13.45 -13.49
N LYS A 61 -11.49 -13.72 -13.85
CA LYS A 61 -11.96 -13.80 -15.21
C LYS A 61 -13.01 -12.71 -15.42
N PHE A 62 -12.80 -11.85 -16.42
CA PHE A 62 -13.75 -10.77 -16.71
C PHE A 62 -13.89 -10.54 -18.21
N PRO A 63 -15.08 -10.09 -18.66
CA PRO A 63 -15.33 -9.85 -20.07
C PRO A 63 -14.48 -8.69 -20.60
N PHE A 64 -13.94 -8.84 -21.81
CA PHE A 64 -13.15 -7.82 -22.49
C PHE A 64 -13.54 -7.73 -23.98
N GLY A 65 -13.85 -6.52 -24.46
CA GLY A 65 -14.28 -6.24 -25.84
C GLY A 65 -15.78 -5.98 -26.01
N GLU A 66 -16.21 -5.64 -27.23
CA GLU A 66 -17.63 -5.47 -27.56
C GLU A 66 -18.34 -6.84 -27.64
N ALA A 67 -19.53 -6.93 -27.04
CA ALA A 67 -20.45 -8.07 -27.13
C ALA A 67 -19.85 -9.45 -26.77
N GLY A 68 -19.12 -9.55 -25.64
CA GLY A 68 -18.90 -10.83 -24.94
C GLY A 68 -18.00 -11.86 -25.64
N ASN A 69 -17.30 -11.52 -26.71
CA ASN A 69 -16.47 -12.47 -27.48
C ASN A 69 -15.01 -12.60 -26.98
N GLY A 70 -14.77 -12.35 -25.71
CA GLY A 70 -13.45 -12.51 -25.10
C GLY A 70 -13.48 -12.37 -23.59
N PHE A 71 -12.81 -13.27 -22.89
CA PHE A 71 -12.49 -13.15 -21.47
C PHE A 71 -11.01 -12.86 -21.31
N VAL A 72 -10.69 -11.99 -20.37
CA VAL A 72 -9.32 -11.82 -19.91
C VAL A 72 -9.22 -12.47 -18.55
N GLU A 73 -8.26 -13.37 -18.42
CA GLU A 73 -7.84 -13.87 -17.12
C GLU A 73 -6.60 -13.11 -16.66
N ARG A 74 -6.63 -12.68 -15.41
CA ARG A 74 -5.50 -11.96 -14.81
C ARG A 74 -5.35 -12.32 -13.35
N LYS A 75 -4.10 -12.48 -12.94
CA LYS A 75 -3.76 -12.67 -11.53
C LYS A 75 -4.13 -11.42 -10.72
N LEU A 76 -5.07 -11.57 -9.80
CA LEU A 76 -5.47 -10.54 -8.83
C LEU A 76 -4.61 -10.60 -7.57
N ALA A 77 -4.28 -11.80 -7.10
CA ALA A 77 -3.49 -12.00 -5.89
C ALA A 77 -2.71 -13.31 -5.88
N THR A 78 -1.84 -13.44 -4.88
CA THR A 78 -1.29 -14.74 -4.45
C THR A 78 -1.87 -15.08 -3.08
N LEU A 79 -2.53 -16.23 -2.96
CA LEU A 79 -2.99 -16.79 -1.69
C LEU A 79 -1.94 -17.75 -1.16
N LYS A 80 -1.56 -17.63 0.12
CA LYS A 80 -0.61 -18.54 0.76
C LYS A 80 -1.13 -19.05 2.10
N THR A 81 -0.85 -20.31 2.41
CA THR A 81 -1.17 -20.93 3.71
C THR A 81 0.10 -21.48 4.34
N LYS A 82 0.23 -21.37 5.67
CA LYS A 82 1.42 -21.85 6.38
C LYS A 82 1.42 -23.37 6.55
N LEU A 83 2.62 -23.95 6.64
CA LEU A 83 2.79 -25.31 7.17
C LEU A 83 2.28 -25.37 8.61
N ARG A 84 1.30 -26.23 8.89
CA ARG A 84 0.82 -26.47 10.26
C ARG A 84 1.93 -27.13 11.08
N SER A 85 2.09 -26.70 12.33
CA SER A 85 2.62 -27.56 13.39
C SER A 85 1.43 -28.32 13.97
N MET A 86 1.45 -29.65 13.94
CA MET A 86 0.44 -30.56 14.48
C MET A 86 0.06 -30.18 15.94
N GLY A 87 -1.06 -29.50 16.15
CA GLY A 87 -1.57 -29.15 17.47
C GLY A 87 -2.98 -28.57 17.36
N ASP A 88 -3.89 -29.08 18.19
CA ASP A 88 -5.35 -29.01 17.98
C ASP A 88 -5.99 -27.63 18.26
N ASP A 89 -5.27 -26.70 18.90
CA ASP A 89 -5.83 -25.39 19.33
C ASP A 89 -5.41 -24.19 18.46
N LYS A 90 -4.86 -24.41 17.25
CA LYS A 90 -4.29 -23.31 16.44
C LYS A 90 -5.22 -22.85 15.32
N VAL A 91 -5.47 -21.54 15.29
CA VAL A 91 -6.17 -20.84 14.19
C VAL A 91 -5.40 -20.99 12.89
N ASN A 92 -6.07 -21.40 11.81
CA ASN A 92 -5.49 -21.42 10.47
C ASN A 92 -5.48 -20.02 9.88
N TYR A 93 -4.32 -19.57 9.44
CA TYR A 93 -4.17 -18.28 8.78
C TYR A 93 -3.85 -18.43 7.30
N VAL A 94 -4.51 -17.59 6.51
CA VAL A 94 -4.34 -17.49 5.07
C VAL A 94 -3.91 -16.06 4.74
N TRP A 95 -2.89 -15.89 3.92
CA TRP A 95 -2.43 -14.58 3.47
C TRP A 95 -2.80 -14.35 2.02
N LEU A 96 -3.33 -13.17 1.73
CA LEU A 96 -3.65 -12.72 0.39
C LEU A 96 -2.76 -11.54 0.02
N TYR A 97 -1.83 -11.77 -0.90
CA TYR A 97 -0.89 -10.78 -1.43
C TYR A 97 -1.46 -10.19 -2.72
N ILE A 98 -2.00 -8.98 -2.65
CA ILE A 98 -2.71 -8.34 -3.75
C ILE A 98 -1.73 -7.77 -4.79
N GLU A 99 -2.01 -8.00 -6.08
CA GLU A 99 -1.21 -7.46 -7.18
C GLU A 99 -1.38 -5.94 -7.32
N ASN A 100 -0.30 -5.22 -7.62
CA ASN A 100 -0.30 -3.75 -7.59
C ASN A 100 -1.33 -3.11 -8.54
N TRP A 101 -1.62 -3.73 -9.69
CA TRP A 101 -2.57 -3.19 -10.65
C TRP A 101 -4.00 -3.10 -10.12
N VAL A 102 -4.35 -3.95 -9.14
CA VAL A 102 -5.68 -4.04 -8.52
C VAL A 102 -6.08 -2.72 -7.87
N PHE A 103 -5.13 -1.92 -7.38
CA PHE A 103 -5.40 -0.65 -6.71
C PHE A 103 -5.63 0.53 -7.66
N TYR A 104 -5.37 0.35 -8.96
CA TYR A 104 -5.31 1.46 -9.92
C TYR A 104 -6.15 1.24 -11.17
N GLU A 105 -6.47 0.00 -11.53
CA GLU A 105 -7.38 -0.25 -12.64
C GLU A 105 -8.82 -0.10 -12.16
N VAL A 106 -9.63 0.62 -12.93
CA VAL A 106 -11.03 0.88 -12.62
C VAL A 106 -11.81 -0.41 -12.82
N PHE A 107 -12.45 -0.89 -11.76
CA PHE A 107 -13.42 -1.97 -11.81
C PHE A 107 -14.80 -1.42 -12.20
N GLY A 108 -15.21 -0.32 -11.57
CA GLY A 108 -16.50 0.31 -11.84
C GLY A 108 -16.54 1.76 -11.39
N ILE A 109 -17.63 2.44 -11.73
CA ILE A 109 -17.94 3.78 -11.23
C ILE A 109 -19.24 3.69 -10.44
N TYR A 110 -19.17 3.97 -9.14
CA TYR A 110 -20.30 3.93 -8.22
C TYR A 110 -20.42 5.29 -7.54
N ASP A 111 -21.62 5.85 -7.53
CA ASP A 111 -21.91 7.18 -6.97
C ASP A 111 -20.95 8.29 -7.46
N GLY A 112 -20.56 8.24 -8.74
CA GLY A 112 -19.63 9.19 -9.34
C GLY A 112 -18.16 9.04 -8.91
N SER A 113 -17.83 8.02 -8.11
CA SER A 113 -16.48 7.68 -7.69
C SER A 113 -15.96 6.46 -8.46
N LYS A 114 -14.67 6.50 -8.85
CA LYS A 114 -13.99 5.32 -9.41
C LYS A 114 -13.72 4.33 -8.29
N CYS A 115 -14.11 3.08 -8.47
CA CYS A 115 -13.71 1.96 -7.62
C CYS A 115 -12.74 1.07 -8.39
N ASN A 116 -11.70 0.59 -7.71
CA ASN A 116 -10.72 -0.30 -8.28
C ASN A 116 -11.07 -1.78 -7.99
N TRP A 117 -10.28 -2.70 -8.54
CA TRP A 117 -10.50 -4.15 -8.42
C TRP A 117 -10.36 -4.71 -7.01
N LEU A 118 -9.92 -3.90 -6.03
CA LEU A 118 -9.95 -4.32 -4.62
C LEU A 118 -11.38 -4.63 -4.16
N ALA A 119 -12.39 -4.06 -4.80
CA ALA A 119 -13.80 -4.34 -4.53
C ALA A 119 -14.19 -5.82 -4.69
N CYS A 120 -13.41 -6.62 -5.43
CA CYS A 120 -13.67 -8.05 -5.60
C CYS A 120 -13.13 -8.92 -4.46
N VAL A 121 -12.33 -8.36 -3.54
CA VAL A 121 -11.67 -9.16 -2.50
C VAL A 121 -12.66 -9.74 -1.49
N ASP A 122 -13.72 -9.00 -1.14
CA ASP A 122 -14.74 -9.49 -0.21
C ASP A 122 -15.46 -10.71 -0.79
N TYR A 123 -15.87 -10.65 -2.07
CA TYR A 123 -16.44 -11.80 -2.77
C TYR A 123 -15.51 -13.03 -2.77
N ILE A 124 -14.22 -12.84 -3.06
CA ILE A 124 -13.25 -13.95 -3.03
C ILE A 124 -13.11 -14.54 -1.63
N ALA A 125 -13.10 -13.70 -0.59
CA ALA A 125 -13.02 -14.16 0.78
C ALA A 125 -14.27 -14.96 1.18
N ASP A 126 -15.46 -14.47 0.83
CA ASP A 126 -16.74 -15.11 1.11
C ASP A 126 -16.87 -16.47 0.42
N GLU A 127 -16.57 -16.56 -0.88
CA GLU A 127 -16.60 -17.81 -1.66
C GLU A 127 -15.63 -18.87 -1.12
N LEU A 128 -14.51 -18.44 -0.54
CA LEU A 128 -13.53 -19.32 0.08
C LEU A 128 -13.84 -19.63 1.56
N GLY A 129 -14.89 -19.05 2.15
CA GLY A 129 -15.23 -19.20 3.56
C GLY A 129 -14.17 -18.62 4.50
N LEU A 130 -13.51 -17.52 4.10
CA LEU A 130 -12.45 -16.87 4.84
C LEU A 130 -12.99 -15.74 5.71
N SER A 131 -12.63 -15.71 6.99
CA SER A 131 -12.99 -14.60 7.89
C SER A 131 -11.82 -13.62 8.02
N PHE A 132 -12.05 -12.34 7.82
CA PHE A 132 -11.00 -11.33 7.95
C PHE A 132 -10.35 -11.39 9.35
N ASN A 133 -9.02 -11.28 9.38
CA ASN A 133 -8.26 -11.22 10.62
C ASN A 133 -7.62 -9.85 10.80
N ASN A 134 -6.81 -9.45 9.82
CA ASN A 134 -6.17 -8.14 9.81
C ASN A 134 -5.45 -7.82 8.48
N ILE A 135 -5.04 -6.56 8.35
CA ILE A 135 -4.01 -6.15 7.40
C ILE A 135 -2.63 -6.38 8.03
N THR A 136 -1.74 -7.08 7.32
CA THR A 136 -0.36 -7.33 7.79
C THR A 136 0.66 -6.39 7.17
N ASP A 137 0.39 -5.89 5.97
CA ASP A 137 1.26 -4.97 5.23
C ASP A 137 0.41 -4.02 4.40
N LEU A 138 0.61 -2.71 4.56
CA LEU A 138 -0.09 -1.69 3.80
C LEU A 138 0.89 -0.58 3.41
N HIS A 139 0.93 -0.25 2.13
CA HIS A 139 1.64 0.90 1.62
C HIS A 139 0.63 1.94 1.11
N VAL A 140 0.65 3.12 1.70
CA VAL A 140 -0.19 4.25 1.28
C VAL A 140 0.66 5.19 0.43
N ALA A 141 0.17 5.54 -0.76
CA ALA A 141 0.85 6.41 -1.71
C ALA A 141 0.06 7.69 -1.96
N LEU A 142 0.64 8.84 -1.67
CA LEU A 142 0.16 10.14 -2.10
C LEU A 142 0.94 10.57 -3.34
N ASP A 143 0.25 10.60 -4.47
CA ASP A 143 0.76 11.10 -5.75
C ASP A 143 0.36 12.55 -5.94
N THR A 144 1.31 13.40 -6.29
CA THR A 144 1.10 14.85 -6.33
C THR A 144 2.00 15.55 -7.34
N ASN A 145 1.61 16.77 -7.72
CA ASN A 145 2.47 17.66 -8.50
C ASN A 145 3.53 18.41 -7.65
N ILE A 146 3.61 18.15 -6.34
CA ILE A 146 4.53 18.79 -5.38
C ILE A 146 5.76 17.92 -5.15
N ASN A 147 6.96 18.48 -5.37
CA ASN A 147 8.21 17.80 -5.07
C ASN A 147 8.57 17.91 -3.58
N PHE A 148 7.96 17.07 -2.74
CA PHE A 148 8.23 17.05 -1.30
C PHE A 148 9.67 16.66 -0.97
N ALA A 149 10.32 15.81 -1.77
CA ALA A 149 11.73 15.45 -1.54
C ALA A 149 12.64 16.69 -1.57
N LYS A 150 12.45 17.59 -2.55
CA LYS A 150 13.20 18.86 -2.60
C LYS A 150 12.90 19.77 -1.42
N LYS A 151 11.64 19.87 -1.00
CA LYS A 151 11.22 20.69 0.14
C LYS A 151 11.82 20.19 1.46
N ILE A 152 11.75 18.89 1.71
CA ILE A 152 12.35 18.24 2.88
C ILE A 152 13.86 18.46 2.89
N ARG A 153 14.55 18.23 1.77
CA ARG A 153 15.99 18.48 1.66
C ARG A 153 16.33 19.93 1.99
N TYR A 154 15.58 20.88 1.43
CA TYR A 154 15.79 22.30 1.72
C TYR A 154 15.60 22.61 3.21
N ALA A 155 14.52 22.15 3.82
CA ALA A 155 14.25 22.37 5.24
C ALA A 155 15.31 21.73 6.15
N GLN A 156 15.78 20.52 5.84
CA GLN A 156 16.81 19.84 6.65
C GLN A 156 18.14 20.62 6.69
N PHE A 157 18.52 21.26 5.59
CA PHE A 157 19.79 21.99 5.48
C PHE A 157 19.67 23.50 5.71
N ASN A 158 18.48 24.01 6.05
CA ASN A 158 18.28 25.42 6.36
C ASN A 158 18.31 25.63 7.89
N ASP A 159 19.04 26.64 8.34
CA ASP A 159 19.18 27.00 9.76
C ASP A 159 17.91 27.54 10.38
N ASP A 160 16.99 28.09 9.57
CA ASP A 160 15.67 28.53 10.05
C ASP A 160 14.77 27.38 10.52
N TYR A 161 15.16 26.14 10.21
CA TYR A 161 14.39 24.93 10.52
C TYR A 161 15.13 24.07 11.54
N GLU A 162 14.37 23.57 12.52
CA GLU A 162 14.81 22.49 13.39
C GLU A 162 14.18 21.17 12.94
N VAL A 163 14.98 20.12 12.88
CA VAL A 163 14.51 18.78 12.50
C VAL A 163 13.94 18.08 13.74
N ILE A 164 12.74 17.52 13.62
CA ILE A 164 12.15 16.63 14.61
C ILE A 164 12.01 15.26 13.96
N LEU A 165 12.85 14.32 14.37
CA LEU A 165 12.99 13.00 13.77
C LEU A 165 12.67 11.92 14.81
N ASN A 166 11.70 11.05 14.50
CA ASN A 166 11.17 10.03 15.41
C ASN A 166 10.74 10.64 16.75
N GLY A 167 10.05 11.78 16.69
CA GLY A 167 9.58 12.53 17.86
C GLY A 167 10.65 13.32 18.64
N LYS A 168 11.94 13.18 18.31
CA LYS A 168 13.04 13.87 19.02
C LYS A 168 13.55 15.07 18.21
N VAL A 169 13.68 16.22 18.87
CA VAL A 169 14.35 17.40 18.31
C VAL A 169 15.83 17.10 18.11
N ARG A 170 16.36 17.37 16.92
CA ARG A 170 17.77 17.22 16.54
C ARG A 170 18.42 18.60 16.49
N SER A 171 18.92 19.04 17.65
CA SER A 171 19.50 20.38 17.82
C SER A 171 20.94 20.48 17.35
N ASP A 172 21.69 19.36 17.36
CA ASP A 172 23.05 19.33 16.83
C ASP A 172 23.02 19.20 15.31
N LYS A 173 23.36 20.30 14.62
CA LYS A 173 23.41 20.37 13.14
C LYS A 173 24.51 19.49 12.54
N LYS A 174 25.47 19.00 13.32
CA LYS A 174 26.54 18.10 12.88
C LYS A 174 26.21 16.61 13.13
N GLU A 175 25.10 16.32 13.82
CA GLU A 175 24.65 14.94 14.04
C GLU A 175 24.39 14.25 12.69
N VAL A 176 24.97 13.06 12.51
CA VAL A 176 24.65 12.21 11.37
C VAL A 176 23.31 11.54 11.64
N LEU A 177 22.32 11.85 10.79
CA LEU A 177 20.96 11.31 10.89
C LEU A 177 20.81 10.08 9.98
N ASP A 178 21.32 8.92 10.41
CA ASP A 178 21.29 7.67 9.65
C ASP A 178 19.88 7.22 9.24
N GLU A 179 18.85 7.67 9.97
CA GLU A 179 17.46 7.37 9.65
C GLU A 179 16.97 8.10 8.38
N ILE A 180 17.65 9.16 7.92
CA ILE A 180 17.27 9.92 6.72
C ILE A 180 18.29 9.69 5.60
N LEU A 181 17.93 8.88 4.62
CA LEU A 181 18.76 8.60 3.46
C LEU A 181 18.38 9.49 2.28
N HIS A 182 19.38 10.17 1.72
CA HIS A 182 19.27 10.94 0.48
C HIS A 182 19.87 10.13 -0.66
N ILE A 183 19.01 9.52 -1.47
CA ILE A 183 19.44 8.70 -2.61
C ILE A 183 19.32 9.55 -3.88
N GLN A 184 20.44 9.75 -4.56
CA GLN A 184 20.51 10.52 -5.78
C GLN A 184 21.17 9.70 -6.88
N THR A 185 20.60 9.75 -8.08
CA THR A 185 21.21 9.21 -9.30
C THR A 185 21.44 10.33 -10.29
N GLY A 186 22.50 10.21 -11.08
CA GLY A 186 22.94 11.22 -12.04
C GLY A 186 23.57 10.59 -13.26
N ASP A 187 23.88 11.44 -14.23
CA ASP A 187 24.81 11.13 -15.31
C ASP A 187 26.16 11.82 -15.03
N GLN A 188 27.09 11.78 -15.99
CA GLN A 188 28.39 12.42 -15.87
C GLN A 188 28.33 13.96 -15.80
N CYS A 189 27.17 14.58 -16.05
CA CYS A 189 27.02 16.04 -16.07
C CYS A 189 26.34 16.56 -14.80
N ARG A 190 25.34 15.83 -14.27
CA ARG A 190 24.58 16.27 -13.09
C ARG A 190 23.83 15.14 -12.39
N LEU A 191 23.52 15.39 -11.12
CA LEU A 191 22.49 14.66 -10.39
C LEU A 191 21.12 14.97 -10.98
N ARG A 192 20.36 13.90 -11.24
CA ARG A 192 19.08 13.92 -11.97
C ARG A 192 17.90 13.67 -11.04
N THR A 193 18.09 12.86 -10.00
CA THR A 193 17.03 12.42 -9.11
C THR A 193 17.33 12.77 -7.65
N LEU A 194 16.27 12.77 -6.85
CA LEU A 194 16.33 12.84 -5.41
C LEU A 194 15.20 11.97 -4.86
N THR A 195 15.59 10.96 -4.10
CA THR A 195 14.71 10.15 -3.27
C THR A 195 15.11 10.36 -1.83
N ILE A 196 14.15 10.60 -0.95
CA ILE A 196 14.36 10.65 0.49
C ILE A 196 13.68 9.44 1.10
N CYS A 197 14.43 8.62 1.83
CA CYS A 197 13.90 7.52 2.63
C CYS A 197 14.09 7.85 4.10
N ILE A 198 13.04 7.69 4.90
CA ILE A 198 13.07 7.86 6.35
C ILE A 198 12.70 6.52 6.98
N ASN A 199 13.66 5.90 7.64
CA ASN A 199 13.51 4.59 8.29
C ASN A 199 13.95 4.70 9.75
N PRO A 200 13.07 4.47 10.74
CA PRO A 200 13.46 4.41 12.14
C PRO A 200 14.53 3.34 12.39
N LYS A 201 15.36 3.56 13.41
CA LYS A 201 16.40 2.59 13.82
C LYS A 201 15.82 1.24 14.24
N LYS A 202 14.67 1.26 14.92
CA LYS A 202 13.88 0.05 15.13
C LYS A 202 13.11 -0.21 13.84
N GLN A 203 13.59 -1.16 13.04
CA GLN A 203 12.94 -1.56 11.78
C GLN A 203 11.67 -2.38 12.08
N ASP A 204 10.66 -1.75 12.67
CA ASP A 204 9.35 -2.34 12.96
C ASP A 204 8.44 -2.38 11.72
N GLY A 205 8.91 -1.88 10.59
CA GLY A 205 8.18 -1.83 9.33
C GLY A 205 7.42 -0.54 9.10
N LEU A 206 7.61 0.50 9.93
CA LEU A 206 7.18 1.87 9.62
C LEU A 206 8.25 2.59 8.80
N SER A 207 7.91 3.14 7.63
CA SER A 207 8.85 3.94 6.85
C SER A 207 8.18 4.92 5.90
N LEU A 208 8.93 5.96 5.49
CA LEU A 208 8.47 6.94 4.51
C LEU A 208 9.47 7.05 3.36
N LYS A 209 8.97 7.02 2.12
CA LYS A 209 9.77 7.16 0.91
C LYS A 209 9.18 8.26 0.03
N ILE A 210 9.98 9.24 -0.35
CA ILE A 210 9.55 10.39 -1.14
C ILE A 210 10.41 10.49 -2.40
N TYR A 211 9.80 10.46 -3.59
CA TYR A 211 10.54 10.36 -4.84
C TYR A 211 9.79 10.92 -6.07
N ASP A 212 10.52 11.02 -7.19
CA ASP A 212 9.97 11.34 -8.51
C ASP A 212 9.35 10.08 -9.12
N LYS A 213 8.02 9.96 -8.98
CA LYS A 213 7.26 8.78 -9.41
C LYS A 213 7.22 8.67 -10.92
N LYS A 214 7.11 9.80 -11.63
CA LYS A 214 7.15 9.82 -13.09
C LYS A 214 8.37 9.10 -13.65
N ARG A 215 9.56 9.39 -13.10
CA ARG A 215 10.81 8.76 -13.54
C ARG A 215 10.91 7.29 -13.18
N GLU A 216 10.32 6.88 -12.08
CA GLU A 216 10.22 5.45 -11.73
C GLU A 216 9.33 4.74 -12.74
N LEU A 217 8.18 5.35 -13.08
CA LEU A 217 7.24 4.81 -14.04
C LEU A 217 7.80 4.73 -15.46
N GLU A 218 8.67 5.65 -15.88
CA GLU A 218 9.39 5.59 -17.18
C GLU A 218 10.21 4.31 -17.37
N LYS A 219 10.58 3.64 -16.27
CA LYS A 219 11.32 2.37 -16.27
C LYS A 219 10.43 1.15 -16.02
N SER A 220 9.13 1.35 -15.86
CA SER A 220 8.16 0.32 -15.53
C SER A 220 7.08 0.21 -16.60
N ASN A 221 6.39 -0.92 -16.67
CA ASN A 221 5.22 -1.08 -17.55
C ASN A 221 3.89 -0.67 -16.88
N LYS A 222 3.93 0.09 -15.77
CA LYS A 222 2.77 0.39 -14.91
C LYS A 222 1.97 1.60 -15.39
N LYS A 223 1.47 1.55 -16.62
CA LYS A 223 0.69 2.65 -17.23
C LYS A 223 -0.66 2.93 -16.54
N TYR A 224 -1.15 1.98 -15.74
CA TYR A 224 -2.41 2.10 -14.98
C TYR A 224 -2.34 3.14 -13.85
N ILE A 225 -1.17 3.39 -13.23
CA ILE A 225 -1.04 4.34 -12.11
C ILE A 225 -1.40 5.78 -12.56
N PRO A 226 -0.79 6.33 -13.63
CA PRO A 226 -1.17 7.65 -14.14
C PRO A 226 -2.63 7.75 -14.61
N GLN A 227 -3.22 6.65 -15.10
CA GLN A 227 -4.63 6.62 -15.53
C GLN A 227 -5.58 6.77 -14.33
N TRP A 228 -5.28 6.10 -13.22
CA TRP A 228 -6.01 6.24 -11.96
C TRP A 228 -5.93 7.66 -11.39
N ASN A 229 -4.71 8.20 -11.32
CA ASN A 229 -4.41 9.49 -10.68
C ASN A 229 -4.76 10.69 -11.59
N GLY A 230 -4.81 10.49 -12.90
CA GLY A 230 -4.95 11.55 -13.89
C GLY A 230 -3.85 12.62 -13.82
N LEU A 231 -2.68 12.30 -13.27
CA LEU A 231 -1.49 13.16 -13.27
C LEU A 231 -0.69 12.88 -14.55
N LYS A 232 -0.43 13.91 -15.37
CA LYS A 232 0.25 13.75 -16.68
C LYS A 232 1.70 14.25 -16.69
N ASP A 233 1.96 15.41 -16.08
CA ASP A 233 3.25 16.10 -16.26
C ASP A 233 4.23 15.96 -15.10
N LYS A 234 3.73 16.17 -13.88
CA LYS A 234 4.50 16.16 -12.63
C LYS A 234 3.84 15.17 -11.70
N ASP A 235 4.57 14.10 -11.40
CA ASP A 235 4.11 13.03 -10.53
C ASP A 235 5.23 12.68 -9.55
N TYR A 236 5.07 13.16 -8.33
CA TYR A 236 5.92 12.89 -7.18
C TYR A 236 5.11 12.10 -6.18
N ARG A 237 5.74 11.13 -5.53
CA ARG A 237 5.08 10.27 -4.55
C ARG A 237 5.66 10.44 -3.16
N VAL A 238 4.77 10.46 -2.18
CA VAL A 238 5.06 10.18 -0.77
C VAL A 238 4.45 8.82 -0.46
N GLU A 239 5.27 7.84 -0.15
CA GLU A 239 4.86 6.45 0.11
C GLU A 239 5.16 6.11 1.57
N LEU A 240 4.13 5.72 2.31
CA LEU A 240 4.19 5.32 3.71
C LEU A 240 3.98 3.81 3.79
N THR A 241 4.91 3.09 4.42
CA THR A 241 4.72 1.68 4.77
C THR A 241 4.27 1.57 6.22
N ILE A 242 3.21 0.79 6.45
CA ILE A 242 2.67 0.47 7.77
C ILE A 242 2.40 -1.02 7.89
N LYS A 243 2.64 -1.55 9.09
CA LYS A 243 2.37 -2.94 9.49
C LYS A 243 1.16 -3.02 10.42
N ASN A 244 0.76 -4.24 10.73
CA ASN A 244 -0.38 -4.53 11.61
C ASN A 244 -0.41 -3.71 12.91
N GLU A 245 0.69 -3.70 13.68
CA GLU A 245 0.76 -3.02 14.97
C GLU A 245 0.57 -1.50 14.85
N HIS A 246 1.05 -0.92 13.75
CA HIS A 246 0.82 0.49 13.44
C HIS A 246 -0.64 0.77 13.14
N LEU A 247 -1.32 -0.11 12.40
CA LEU A 247 -2.75 0.05 12.14
C LEU A 247 -3.56 -0.02 13.43
N LYS A 248 -3.26 -0.98 14.32
CA LYS A 248 -3.89 -1.04 15.65
C LYS A 248 -3.68 0.26 16.43
N GLU A 249 -2.45 0.78 16.46
CA GLU A 249 -2.13 2.05 17.11
C GLU A 249 -2.94 3.22 16.52
N PHE A 250 -3.06 3.30 15.20
CA PHE A 250 -3.79 4.38 14.52
C PHE A 250 -5.28 4.38 14.86
N TYR A 251 -5.94 3.21 14.81
CA TYR A 251 -7.35 3.10 15.13
C TYR A 251 -7.60 3.31 16.64
N GLN A 252 -6.72 2.81 17.51
CA GLN A 252 -6.75 3.14 18.95
C GLN A 252 -6.65 4.65 19.19
N TRP A 253 -5.78 5.35 18.46
CA TRP A 253 -5.66 6.80 18.54
C TRP A 253 -6.94 7.53 18.10
N LYS A 254 -7.67 7.00 17.11
CA LYS A 254 -8.99 7.51 16.70
C LYS A 254 -10.12 7.16 17.69
N GLY A 255 -9.89 6.24 18.62
CA GLY A 255 -10.94 5.70 19.49
C GLY A 255 -11.90 4.76 18.75
N GLU A 256 -11.43 4.17 17.64
CA GLU A 256 -12.20 3.32 16.74
C GLU A 256 -11.62 1.89 16.73
N ALA A 257 -12.44 0.91 16.39
CA ALA A 257 -11.94 -0.41 15.98
C ALA A 257 -11.60 -0.37 14.48
N ILE A 258 -10.76 -1.31 14.03
CA ILE A 258 -10.57 -1.52 12.58
C ILE A 258 -11.92 -1.96 12.03
N PRO A 259 -12.53 -1.23 11.08
CA PRO A 259 -13.78 -1.67 10.46
C PRO A 259 -13.50 -2.96 9.69
N ASP A 260 -14.36 -3.96 9.86
CA ASP A 260 -14.25 -5.25 9.17
C ASP A 260 -15.08 -5.21 7.88
N ASP A 261 -16.40 -5.09 8.04
CA ASP A 261 -17.40 -5.31 6.97
C ASP A 261 -17.38 -4.31 5.78
N LEU A 262 -16.71 -3.15 5.90
CA LEU A 262 -16.70 -2.11 4.86
C LEU A 262 -15.30 -1.63 4.47
N LEU A 263 -14.26 -2.31 4.97
CA LEU A 263 -12.89 -1.84 4.78
C LEU A 263 -12.47 -1.92 3.32
N MET A 264 -12.65 -3.05 2.65
CA MET A 264 -12.24 -3.19 1.25
C MET A 264 -13.08 -2.30 0.34
N VAL A 265 -14.38 -2.19 0.57
CA VAL A 265 -15.28 -1.26 -0.14
C VAL A 265 -14.75 0.18 -0.04
N THR A 266 -14.49 0.65 1.18
CA THR A 266 -13.98 2.02 1.42
C THR A 266 -12.63 2.23 0.74
N LEU A 267 -11.71 1.27 0.87
CA LEU A 267 -10.36 1.35 0.30
C LEU A 267 -10.33 1.22 -1.22
N SER A 268 -11.33 0.56 -1.83
CA SER A 268 -11.46 0.43 -3.27
C SER A 268 -11.92 1.72 -3.95
N SER A 269 -12.68 2.55 -3.22
CA SER A 269 -13.22 3.82 -3.74
C SER A 269 -12.18 4.92 -3.71
N GLN A 270 -11.92 5.55 -4.86
CA GLN A 270 -11.01 6.69 -4.94
C GLN A 270 -11.47 7.85 -4.05
N LEU A 271 -12.78 8.13 -3.98
CA LEU A 271 -13.31 9.24 -3.19
C LEU A 271 -13.32 8.93 -1.69
N GLN A 272 -13.91 7.80 -1.28
CA GLN A 272 -14.16 7.49 0.14
C GLN A 272 -12.85 7.21 0.91
N SER A 273 -11.83 6.67 0.24
CA SER A 273 -10.55 6.36 0.88
C SER A 273 -9.68 7.58 1.18
N GLN A 274 -9.91 8.75 0.56
CA GLN A 274 -8.94 9.86 0.61
C GLN A 274 -8.67 10.33 2.03
N ASP A 275 -9.71 10.58 2.83
CA ASP A 275 -9.56 11.15 4.16
C ASP A 275 -8.90 10.14 5.11
N LEU A 276 -9.34 8.89 5.10
CA LEU A 276 -8.76 7.81 5.90
C LEU A 276 -7.26 7.63 5.60
N LEU A 277 -6.90 7.55 4.32
CA LEU A 277 -5.52 7.34 3.89
C LEU A 277 -4.66 8.59 4.15
N PHE A 278 -5.23 9.80 4.03
CA PHE A 278 -4.53 11.02 4.39
C PHE A 278 -4.27 11.11 5.89
N ASP A 279 -5.24 10.75 6.73
CA ASP A 279 -5.07 10.74 8.17
C ASP A 279 -3.94 9.79 8.59
N MET A 280 -3.88 8.58 8.01
CA MET A 280 -2.76 7.65 8.23
C MET A 280 -1.43 8.28 7.78
N LEU A 281 -1.38 8.82 6.57
CA LEU A 281 -0.19 9.51 6.04
C LEU A 281 0.27 10.64 6.96
N TYR A 282 -0.65 11.50 7.37
CA TYR A 282 -0.38 12.66 8.22
C TYR A 282 0.09 12.24 9.61
N TYR A 283 -0.59 11.29 10.24
CA TYR A 283 -0.26 10.78 11.57
C TYR A 283 1.15 10.19 11.59
N PHE A 284 1.43 9.22 10.71
CA PHE A 284 2.71 8.50 10.71
C PHE A 284 3.87 9.32 10.13
N SER A 285 3.64 10.12 9.09
CA SER A 285 4.70 11.01 8.59
C SER A 285 5.14 12.00 9.65
N ASN A 286 4.22 12.58 10.44
CA ASN A 286 4.57 13.46 11.54
C ASN A 286 5.34 12.76 12.65
N ARG A 287 5.05 11.48 12.93
CA ARG A 287 5.83 10.69 13.89
C ARG A 287 7.26 10.48 13.40
N LEU A 288 7.43 10.20 12.11
CA LEU A 288 8.73 9.97 11.48
C LEU A 288 9.55 11.24 11.31
N LEU A 289 9.02 12.24 10.62
CA LEU A 289 9.71 13.48 10.29
C LEU A 289 8.76 14.66 10.28
N ARG A 290 9.09 15.68 11.06
CA ARG A 290 8.47 17.01 11.01
C ARG A 290 9.52 18.07 11.31
N PHE A 291 9.15 19.33 11.10
CA PHE A 291 10.07 20.45 11.28
C PHE A 291 9.51 21.45 12.28
N ARG A 292 10.36 22.29 12.85
CA ARG A 292 9.96 23.52 13.52
C ARG A 292 10.51 24.71 12.74
N TYR A 293 9.64 25.67 12.44
CA TYR A 293 10.00 26.91 11.76
C TYR A 293 9.38 28.09 12.51
N GLY A 294 10.20 29.06 12.93
CA GLY A 294 9.73 30.21 13.72
C GLY A 294 8.97 29.81 14.98
N GLY A 295 9.43 28.76 15.68
CA GLY A 295 8.78 28.22 16.89
C GLY A 295 7.56 27.33 16.63
N LYS A 296 7.01 27.27 15.42
CA LYS A 296 5.84 26.45 15.07
C LYS A 296 6.26 25.11 14.50
N VAL A 297 5.68 24.03 15.03
CA VAL A 297 5.85 22.68 14.45
C VAL A 297 5.00 22.57 13.18
N ILE A 298 5.61 22.10 12.10
CA ILE A 298 5.01 21.93 10.78
C ILE A 298 5.30 20.54 10.22
N SER A 299 4.32 19.95 9.54
CA SER A 299 4.47 18.66 8.86
C SER A 299 5.23 18.81 7.53
N ILE A 300 5.70 17.69 6.98
CA ILE A 300 6.29 17.69 5.63
C ILE A 300 5.33 18.20 4.55
N PHE A 301 4.02 18.08 4.77
CA PHE A 301 2.98 18.53 3.85
C PHE A 301 2.72 20.04 3.93
N GLN A 302 3.25 20.71 4.96
CA GLN A 302 3.16 22.15 5.17
C GLN A 302 4.42 22.91 4.73
N LEU A 303 5.49 22.20 4.36
CA LEU A 303 6.69 22.77 3.72
C LEU A 303 6.39 23.37 2.34
#